data_AF-A0A270NQ04-F1
#
_entry.id   AF-A0A270NQ04-F1
#
_cell.length_a   1.000
_cell.length_b   1.000
_cell.length_c   1.000
_cell.angle_alpha   90.00
_cell.angle_beta   90.00
_cell.angle_gamma   90.00
#
_symmetry.space_group_name_H-M   'P 1'
#
loop_
_entity.id
_entity.type
_entity.pdbx_description
1 polymer ?
#
loop_
_entity_poly.entity_id
_entity_poly.type
_entity_poly.pdbx_seq_one_letter_code
_entity_poly.pdbx_strand_id
1 'polypeptide(L)' 'MRAYRYLTGIDDAAFCHRVTAALNSGWELYGEPSLTYDAARGAVICGQAIVKTIESTTYSESLDLSVL' A
#
# COMPACT_ATOMS: atom_id res chain seq x y z
N MET A 1 14.08 0.81 10.96
CA MET A 1 14.01 1.02 9.50
C MET A 1 12.72 1.74 9.08
N ARG A 2 12.64 2.25 7.84
CA ARG A 2 11.41 2.79 7.26
C ARG A 2 10.88 1.83 6.19
N ALA A 3 9.77 1.16 6.48
CA ALA A 3 9.11 0.24 5.56
C ALA A 3 8.31 1.03 4.51
N TYR A 4 8.22 0.49 3.30
CA TYR A 4 7.45 1.05 2.20
C TYR A 4 6.65 -0.05 1.52
N ARG A 5 5.37 0.21 1.22
CA ARG A 5 4.55 -0.63 0.34
C ARG A 5 3.81 0.24 -0.65
N TYR A 6 3.66 -0.27 -1.87
CA TYR A 6 2.81 0.34 -2.89
C TYR A 6 1.59 -0.56 -3.12
N LEU A 7 0.45 -0.14 -2.58
CA LEU A 7 -0.81 -0.85 -2.79
C LEU A 7 -1.34 -0.48 -4.17
N THR A 8 -1.66 -1.45 -5.00
CA THR A 8 -2.33 -1.21 -6.29
C THR A 8 -3.48 -2.19 -6.50
N GLY A 9 -4.46 -1.81 -7.31
CA GLY A 9 -5.60 -2.64 -7.65
C GLY A 9 -6.65 -1.87 -8.43
N ILE A 10 -7.77 -2.54 -8.73
CA ILE A 10 -8.94 -1.87 -9.28
C ILE A 10 -9.48 -0.87 -8.25
N ASP A 11 -9.93 0.28 -8.71
CA ASP A 11 -10.66 1.27 -7.90
C ASP A 11 -12.02 0.69 -7.49
N ASP A 12 -12.02 -0.04 -6.39
CA ASP A 12 -13.19 -0.70 -5.82
C ASP A 12 -13.14 -0.72 -4.28
N ALA A 13 -14.23 -1.22 -3.66
CA ALA A 13 -14.33 -1.34 -2.21
C ALA A 13 -13.21 -2.22 -1.63
N ALA A 14 -12.73 -3.23 -2.35
CA ALA A 14 -11.68 -4.11 -1.86
C ALA A 14 -10.33 -3.38 -1.76
N PHE A 15 -10.03 -2.44 -2.67
CA PHE A 15 -8.88 -1.56 -2.54
C PHE A 15 -9.01 -0.65 -1.31
N CYS A 16 -10.16 0.00 -1.14
CA CYS A 16 -10.43 0.84 0.03
C CYS A 16 -10.22 0.06 1.34
N HIS A 17 -10.75 -1.16 1.45
CA HIS A 17 -10.55 -2.01 2.63
C HIS A 17 -9.08 -2.36 2.88
N ARG A 18 -8.26 -2.58 1.84
CA ARG A 18 -6.81 -2.83 2.03
C ARG A 18 -6.08 -1.61 2.57
N VAL A 19 -6.38 -0.42 2.06
CA VAL A 19 -5.81 0.83 2.57
C VAL A 19 -6.24 1.05 4.01
N THR A 20 -7.54 0.94 4.31
CA THR A 20 -8.08 1.06 5.68
C THR A 20 -7.41 0.07 6.63
N ALA A 21 -7.25 -1.20 6.24
CA ALA A 21 -6.59 -2.20 7.07
C ALA A 21 -5.13 -1.82 7.37
N ALA A 22 -4.38 -1.37 6.36
CA ALA A 22 -3.00 -0.94 6.56
C ALA A 22 -2.89 0.25 7.54
N LEU A 23 -3.77 1.25 7.39
CA LEU A 23 -3.82 2.41 8.29
C LEU A 23 -4.09 1.99 9.74
N ASN A 24 -5.02 1.07 9.96
CA ASN A 24 -5.30 0.54 11.30
C ASN A 24 -4.17 -0.35 11.85
N SER A 25 -3.32 -0.91 10.99
CA SER A 25 -2.09 -1.60 11.37
C SER A 25 -0.91 -0.65 11.62
N GLY A 26 -1.13 0.66 11.70
CA GLY A 26 -0.10 1.65 12.00
C GLY A 26 0.79 2.01 10.81
N TRP A 27 0.30 1.78 9.59
CA TRP A 27 0.90 2.38 8.39
C TRP A 27 0.35 3.79 8.18
N GLU A 28 1.11 4.62 7.48
CA GLU A 28 0.77 6.00 7.15
C GLU A 28 0.73 6.17 5.63
N LEU A 29 -0.15 7.05 5.13
CA LEU A 29 -0.18 7.40 3.70
C LEU A 29 1.06 8.20 3.34
N TYR A 30 1.67 7.85 2.21
CA TYR A 30 2.75 8.64 1.62
C TYR A 30 2.24 9.35 0.37
N GLY A 31 1.89 10.63 0.52
CA GLY A 31 1.41 11.46 -0.58
C GLY A 31 0.02 11.07 -1.10
N GLU A 32 -0.31 11.60 -2.26
CA GLU A 32 -1.59 11.42 -2.94
C GLU A 32 -1.66 10.07 -3.68
N PRO A 33 -2.86 9.48 -3.83
CA PRO A 33 -3.04 8.30 -4.65
C PRO A 33 -2.80 8.60 -6.14
N SER A 34 -2.36 7.58 -6.87
CA SER A 34 -2.26 7.60 -8.33
C SER A 34 -3.42 6.84 -8.96
N LEU A 35 -3.91 7.32 -10.10
CA LEU A 35 -4.99 6.68 -10.87
C LEU A 35 -4.57 6.53 -12.33
N THR A 36 -4.89 5.40 -12.94
CA THR A 36 -4.71 5.17 -14.38
C THR A 36 -5.84 4.30 -14.92
N TYR A 37 -6.26 4.53 -16.16
CA TYR A 37 -7.27 3.69 -16.80
C TYR A 37 -6.60 2.54 -17.57
N ASP A 38 -6.93 1.30 -17.21
CA ASP A 38 -6.49 0.09 -17.92
C ASP A 38 -7.56 -0.31 -18.95
N ALA A 39 -7.28 -0.03 -20.22
CA ALA A 39 -8.19 -0.33 -21.32
C ALA A 39 -8.36 -1.84 -21.58
N ALA A 40 -7.36 -2.67 -21.26
CA ALA A 40 -7.46 -4.12 -21.44
C ALA A 40 -8.38 -4.75 -20.39
N ARG A 41 -8.42 -4.18 -19.18
CA ARG A 41 -9.32 -4.62 -18.10
C ARG A 41 -10.64 -3.85 -18.03
N GLY A 42 -10.76 -2.73 -18.75
CA GLY A 42 -11.93 -1.86 -18.70
C GLY A 42 -12.15 -1.25 -17.31
N ALA A 43 -11.07 -0.97 -16.58
CA ALA A 43 -11.13 -0.57 -15.17
C ALA A 43 -10.14 0.55 -14.85
N VAL A 44 -10.48 1.39 -13.86
CA VAL A 44 -9.53 2.31 -13.25
C VAL A 44 -8.68 1.54 -12.26
N ILE A 45 -7.37 1.67 -12.37
CA ILE A 45 -6.39 1.13 -11.44
C ILE A 45 -5.91 2.26 -10.55
N CYS A 46 -5.99 2.03 -9.25
CA CYS A 46 -5.48 2.93 -8.22
C CYS A 46 -4.16 2.42 -7.65
N GLY A 47 -3.37 3.38 -7.16
CA GLY A 47 -2.10 3.16 -6.48
C GLY A 47 -2.03 4.05 -5.24
N GLN A 48 -1.63 3.49 -4.11
CA GLN A 48 -1.40 4.22 -2.87
C GLN A 48 -0.11 3.75 -2.22
N ALA A 49 0.85 4.68 -2.09
CA ALA A 49 2.05 4.45 -1.30
C ALA A 49 1.73 4.58 0.20
N ILE A 50 2.27 3.65 0.98
CA ILE A 50 2.19 3.67 2.44
C ILE A 50 3.56 3.41 3.05
N VAL A 51 3.83 4.04 4.20
CA VAL A 51 5.08 3.93 4.93
C VAL A 51 4.83 3.58 6.39
N LYS A 52 5.80 2.91 7.03
CA LYS A 52 5.76 2.62 8.46
C LYS A 52 7.15 2.71 9.06
N THR A 53 7.28 3.42 10.19
CA THR A 53 8.53 3.50 10.94
C THR A 53 8.59 2.34 11.93
N ILE A 54 9.69 1.58 11.91
CA ILE A 54 9.88 0.39 12.75
C ILE A 54 11.22 0.51 13.47
N GLU A 55 11.19 0.71 14.78
CA GLU A 55 12.40 0.97 15.58
C GLU A 55 13.23 -0.30 15.83
N SER A 56 12.58 -1.45 16.02
CA SER A 56 13.21 -2.68 16.52
C SER A 56 13.75 -3.62 15.44
N THR A 57 13.85 -3.18 14.18
CA THR A 57 14.19 -4.05 13.05
C THR A 57 15.05 -3.35 12.01
N THR A 58 16.05 -4.10 11.52
CA THR A 58 16.89 -3.73 10.38
C THR A 58 16.31 -4.34 9.11
N TYR A 59 16.44 -3.64 7.99
CA TYR A 59 16.00 -4.15 6.70
C TYR A 59 16.77 -5.43 6.31
N SER A 60 16.02 -6.39 5.75
CA SER A 60 16.51 -7.59 5.07
C SER A 60 15.60 -7.86 3.88
N GLU A 61 16.15 -8.37 2.77
CA GLU A 61 15.36 -8.74 1.58
C GLU A 61 14.36 -9.88 1.86
N SER A 62 14.60 -10.68 2.90
CA SER A 62 13.71 -11.77 3.31
C SER A 62 12.52 -11.32 4.18
N LEU A 63 12.42 -10.03 4.51
CA LEU A 63 11.37 -9.53 5.39
C LEU A 63 10.04 -9.44 4.64
N ASP A 64 9.01 -10.10 5.18
CA ASP A 64 7.65 -9.93 4.68
C ASP A 64 7.08 -8.60 5.17
N LEU A 65 6.96 -7.63 4.26
CA LEU A 65 6.43 -6.30 4.58
C LEU A 65 4.91 -6.31 4.82
N SER A 66 4.19 -7.37 4.44
CA SER A 66 2.73 -7.41 4.55
C SER A 66 2.24 -7.69 5.98
N VAL A 67 3.08 -8.30 6.81
CA VAL A 67 2.80 -8.68 8.20
C VAL A 67 3.34 -7.68 9.23
N LEU A 68 4.02 -6.62 8.78
CA LEU A 68 4.54 -5.55 9.64
C LEU A 68 3.43 -4.59 10.08
#